data_AF-A0A953FJ22-F1
#
_entry.id   AF-A0A953FJ22-F1
#
_cell.length_a   1.000
_cell.length_b   1.000
_cell.length_c   1.000
_cell.angle_alpha   90.00
_cell.angle_beta   90.00
_cell.angle_gamma   90.00
#
_symmetry.space_group_name_H-M   'P 1'
#
loop_
_entity.id
_entity.type
_entity.pdbx_description
1 polymer ?
#
loop_
_entity_poly.entity_id
_entity_poly.type
_entity_poly.pdbx_seq_one_letter_code
_entity_poly.pdbx_strand_id
1 'polypeptide(L)'
;MRVLLVVCLCSGIIHGLWAQVGDTTRALDVRDKPKFILNFDARRQQVDGRIVRFFGARAGVQHRRDIYAIGLYGLGDPLFESAATLPGPGLDSVDLRSTLGYVSATYERILLDTRRWQLSVPAMLGYGEAVLARDSADVWLPYRRTPVI
;
A
#
# COMPACT_ATOMS: atom_id res chain seq x y z
N MET A 1 6.96 -45.62 26.21
CA MET A 1 6.08 -46.02 25.09
C MET A 1 4.78 -45.20 24.99
N ARG A 2 4.08 -44.91 26.10
CA ARG A 2 2.82 -44.13 26.10
C ARG A 2 2.94 -42.67 25.62
N VAL A 3 3.99 -41.95 26.01
CA VAL A 3 4.20 -40.53 25.64
C VAL A 3 4.44 -40.35 24.14
N LEU A 4 5.23 -41.25 23.53
CA LEU A 4 5.56 -41.20 22.10
C LEU A 4 4.31 -41.41 21.23
N LEU A 5 3.39 -42.27 21.69
CA LEU A 5 2.16 -42.61 21.00
C LEU A 5 1.15 -41.44 21.04
N VAL A 6 1.11 -40.69 22.15
CA VAL A 6 0.32 -39.47 22.28
C VAL A 6 0.84 -38.35 21.37
N VAL A 7 2.17 -38.17 21.29
CA VAL A 7 2.78 -37.15 20.40
C VAL A 7 2.48 -37.46 18.93
N CYS A 8 2.58 -38.72 18.50
CA CYS A 8 2.24 -39.12 17.13
C CYS A 8 0.74 -38.98 16.82
N LEU A 9 -0.15 -39.22 17.79
CA LEU A 9 -1.59 -38.98 17.62
C LEU A 9 -1.90 -37.49 17.50
N CYS A 10 -1.30 -36.65 18.35
CA CYS A 10 -1.49 -35.20 18.29
C CYS A 10 -0.95 -34.61 16.98
N SER A 11 0.21 -35.08 16.50
CA SER A 11 0.73 -34.63 15.20
C SER A 11 -0.17 -35.07 14.05
N GLY A 12 -0.65 -36.33 14.04
CA GLY A 12 -1.58 -36.82 13.01
C GLY A 12 -2.89 -36.02 12.93
N ILE A 13 -3.46 -35.65 14.09
CA ILE A 13 -4.69 -34.85 14.15
C ILE A 13 -4.46 -33.44 13.60
N ILE A 14 -3.32 -32.81 13.93
CA ILE A 14 -2.99 -31.46 13.43
C ILE A 14 -2.86 -31.48 11.90
N HIS A 15 -2.13 -32.44 11.34
CA HIS A 15 -1.94 -32.54 9.88
C HIS A 15 -3.25 -32.86 9.14
N GLY A 16 -4.11 -33.71 9.70
CA GLY A 16 -5.43 -34.00 9.14
C GLY A 16 -6.35 -32.79 9.10
N LEU A 17 -6.31 -31.93 10.14
CA LEU A 17 -7.06 -30.68 10.16
C LEU A 17 -6.59 -29.72 9.04
N TRP A 18 -5.28 -29.56 8.86
CA TRP A 18 -4.73 -28.70 7.81
C TRP A 18 -5.07 -29.19 6.40
N ALA A 19 -5.04 -30.51 6.17
CA ALA A 19 -5.41 -31.11 4.89
C ALA A 19 -6.89 -30.85 4.55
N GLN A 20 -7.79 -31.07 5.51
CA GLN A 20 -9.23 -30.89 5.30
C GLN A 20 -9.62 -29.41 5.10
N VAL A 21 -8.97 -28.48 5.81
CA VAL A 21 -9.13 -27.03 5.56
C VAL A 21 -8.59 -26.64 4.18
N GLY A 22 -7.46 -27.21 3.76
CA GLY A 22 -6.89 -27.01 2.43
C GLY A 22 -7.82 -27.46 1.30
N ASP A 23 -8.43 -28.63 1.43
CA ASP A 23 -9.32 -29.17 0.39
C ASP A 23 -10.65 -28.42 0.30
N THR A 24 -11.22 -28.03 1.43
CA THR A 24 -12.47 -27.25 1.45
C THR A 24 -12.28 -25.87 0.83
N THR A 25 -11.11 -25.26 1.07
CA THR A 25 -10.77 -23.95 0.49
C THR A 25 -10.44 -24.02 -0.99
N ARG A 26 -9.79 -25.09 -1.46
CA ARG A 26 -9.57 -25.38 -2.89
C ARG A 26 -10.87 -25.62 -3.65
N ALA A 27 -11.84 -26.33 -3.05
CA ALA A 27 -13.13 -26.61 -3.69
C ALA A 27 -13.98 -25.34 -3.91
N LEU A 28 -13.88 -24.36 -3.00
CA LEU A 28 -14.47 -23.02 -3.17
C LEU A 28 -13.73 -22.22 -4.25
N ASP A 29 -12.41 -22.36 -4.33
CA ASP A 29 -11.52 -21.67 -5.28
C ASP A 29 -11.80 -21.98 -6.76
N VAL A 30 -12.23 -23.21 -7.06
CA VAL A 30 -12.52 -23.67 -8.44
C VAL A 30 -13.79 -23.01 -9.01
N ARG A 31 -14.69 -22.51 -8.15
CA ARG A 31 -15.96 -21.89 -8.57
C ARG A 31 -15.95 -20.36 -8.53
N ASP A 32 -14.84 -19.75 -8.10
CA ASP A 32 -14.83 -18.33 -7.80
C ASP A 32 -14.64 -17.47 -9.05
N LYS A 33 -15.63 -16.63 -9.34
CA LYS A 33 -15.60 -15.71 -10.49
C LYS A 33 -14.72 -14.49 -10.14
N PRO A 34 -14.01 -13.91 -11.12
CA PRO A 34 -13.31 -12.65 -10.91
C PRO A 34 -14.28 -11.56 -10.43
N LYS A 35 -13.88 -10.82 -9.40
CA LYS A 35 -14.65 -9.71 -8.80
C LYS A 35 -13.88 -8.42 -9.04
N PHE A 36 -14.57 -7.39 -9.54
CA PHE A 36 -13.99 -6.06 -9.65
C PHE A 36 -13.99 -5.37 -8.28
N ILE A 37 -12.91 -4.68 -7.96
CA ILE A 37 -12.73 -3.92 -6.72
C ILE A 37 -12.41 -2.48 -7.08
N LEU A 38 -13.08 -1.55 -6.39
CA LEU A 38 -12.77 -0.12 -6.39
C LEU A 38 -12.72 0.36 -4.94
N ASN A 39 -11.56 0.85 -4.53
CA ASN A 39 -11.32 1.35 -3.17
C ASN A 39 -10.87 2.80 -3.23
N PHE A 40 -11.45 3.64 -2.38
CA PHE A 40 -10.94 4.98 -2.09
C PHE A 40 -10.11 4.91 -0.81
N ASP A 41 -8.88 5.39 -0.89
CA ASP A 41 -7.91 5.33 0.20
C ASP A 41 -7.59 6.74 0.69
N ALA A 42 -7.69 6.94 1.99
CA ALA A 42 -7.32 8.16 2.69
C ALA A 42 -6.45 7.76 3.88
N ARG A 43 -5.13 7.90 3.72
CA ARG A 43 -4.15 7.44 4.71
C ARG A 43 -3.32 8.59 5.26
N ARG A 44 -2.93 8.48 6.53
CA ARG A 44 -1.94 9.35 7.17
C ARG A 44 -0.63 8.58 7.29
N GLN A 45 0.45 9.18 6.84
CA GLN A 45 1.79 8.62 6.96
C GLN A 45 2.71 9.65 7.60
N GLN A 46 3.74 9.18 8.31
CA GLN A 46 4.78 10.05 8.85
C GLN A 46 5.96 10.06 7.89
N VAL A 47 6.29 11.23 7.36
CA VAL A 47 7.46 11.46 6.51
C VAL A 47 8.32 12.49 7.22
N ASP A 48 9.56 12.12 7.58
CA ASP A 48 10.52 12.99 8.24
C ASP A 48 9.96 13.73 9.47
N GLY A 49 9.29 12.99 10.37
CA GLY A 49 8.69 13.55 11.58
C GLY A 49 7.38 14.33 11.37
N ARG A 50 6.95 14.56 10.12
CA ARG A 50 5.70 15.26 9.78
C ARG A 50 4.61 14.27 9.39
N ILE A 51 3.40 14.49 9.88
CA ILE A 51 2.22 13.72 9.47
C ILE A 51 1.69 14.30 8.17
N VAL A 52 1.73 13.52 7.11
CA VAL A 52 1.17 13.84 5.79
C VAL A 52 -0.07 13.01 5.49
N ARG A 53 -0.97 13.57 4.71
CA ARG A 53 -2.19 12.90 4.24
C ARG A 53 -2.00 12.52 2.78
N PHE A 54 -2.29 11.27 2.45
CA PHE A 54 -2.41 10.81 1.08
C PHE A 54 -3.86 10.45 0.79
N PHE A 55 -4.29 10.82 -0.41
CA PHE A 55 -5.55 10.38 -0.98
C PHE A 55 -5.27 9.62 -2.26
N GLY A 56 -6.12 8.64 -2.54
CA GLY A 56 -6.02 7.91 -3.78
C GLY A 56 -7.23 7.04 -4.05
N ALA A 57 -7.22 6.46 -5.24
CA ALA A 57 -8.16 5.46 -5.67
C ALA A 57 -7.38 4.26 -6.20
N ARG A 58 -7.86 3.06 -5.86
CA ARG A 58 -7.29 1.78 -6.27
C ARG A 58 -8.39 0.98 -6.96
N ALA A 59 -8.13 0.53 -8.19
CA ALA A 59 -9.02 -0.33 -8.94
C ALA A 59 -8.31 -1.64 -9.25
N GLY A 60 -9.03 -2.75 -9.23
CA GLY A 60 -8.42 -4.05 -9.41
C GLY A 60 -9.40 -5.18 -9.62
N VAL A 61 -8.84 -6.38 -9.72
CA VAL A 61 -9.57 -7.63 -9.85
C VAL A 61 -9.12 -8.56 -8.74
N GLN A 62 -10.08 -9.03 -7.95
CA GLN A 62 -9.89 -10.19 -7.11
C GLN A 62 -10.24 -11.43 -7.91
N HIS A 63 -9.30 -12.35 -7.98
CA HIS A 63 -9.56 -13.71 -8.41
C HIS A 63 -9.14 -14.63 -7.29
N ARG A 64 -10.08 -15.43 -6.77
CA ARG A 64 -9.80 -16.35 -5.66
C ARG A 64 -9.28 -15.58 -4.44
N ARG A 65 -8.11 -15.97 -3.94
CA ARG A 65 -7.40 -15.34 -2.82
C ARG A 65 -6.44 -14.24 -3.23
N ASP A 66 -6.37 -13.93 -4.52
CA ASP A 66 -5.41 -12.99 -5.08
C ASP A 66 -6.12 -11.73 -5.53
N ILE A 67 -5.62 -10.58 -5.11
CA ILE A 67 -6.10 -9.28 -5.53
C ILE A 67 -4.97 -8.58 -6.27
N TYR A 68 -5.23 -8.27 -7.55
CA TYR A 68 -4.33 -7.48 -8.38
C TYR A 68 -4.96 -6.13 -8.63
N ALA A 69 -4.21 -5.06 -8.41
CA ALA A 69 -4.78 -3.72 -8.49
C ALA A 69 -3.75 -2.68 -8.88
N ILE A 70 -4.26 -1.61 -9.47
CA ILE A 70 -3.51 -0.41 -9.82
C ILE A 70 -4.13 0.75 -9.04
N GLY A 71 -3.29 1.60 -8.47
CA GLY A 71 -3.71 2.75 -7.69
C GLY A 71 -3.10 4.03 -8.20
N LEU A 72 -3.85 5.13 -8.04
CA LEU A 72 -3.40 6.49 -8.23
C LEU A 72 -3.45 7.18 -6.87
N TYR A 73 -2.33 7.74 -6.46
CA TYR A 73 -2.16 8.35 -5.15
C TYR A 73 -1.52 9.72 -5.28
N GLY A 74 -1.92 10.62 -4.40
CA GLY A 74 -1.39 11.97 -4.30
C GLY A 74 -1.37 12.47 -2.87
N LEU A 75 -0.44 13.37 -2.61
CA LEU A 75 -0.40 14.13 -1.37
C LEU A 75 -1.65 15.02 -1.30
N GLY A 76 -2.41 14.93 -0.21
CA GLY A 76 -3.63 15.69 -0.02
C GLY A 76 -3.37 17.18 0.21
N ASP A 77 -2.43 17.47 1.11
CA ASP A 77 -2.02 18.83 1.45
C ASP A 77 -0.55 19.00 1.07
N PRO A 78 -0.17 20.04 0.29
CA PRO A 78 1.22 20.32 -0.01
C PRO A 78 2.04 20.51 1.26
N LEU A 79 3.28 20.00 1.25
CA LEU A 79 4.23 20.25 2.32
C LEU A 79 4.88 21.62 2.11
N PHE A 80 4.76 22.50 3.12
CA PHE A 80 5.40 23.81 3.11
C PHE A 80 6.62 23.82 4.02
N GLU A 81 7.71 24.37 3.50
CA GLU A 81 8.94 24.62 4.22
C GLU A 81 9.32 26.08 4.00
N SER A 82 9.38 26.85 5.08
CA SER A 82 9.67 28.27 5.02
C SER A 82 11.15 28.55 5.26
N ALA A 83 11.65 29.61 4.65
CA ALA A 83 13.03 30.09 4.83
C ALA A 83 14.10 29.02 4.53
N ALA A 84 13.87 28.19 3.51
CA ALA A 84 14.85 27.21 3.08
C ALA A 84 16.00 27.88 2.31
N THR A 85 17.22 27.38 2.51
CA THR A 85 18.39 27.80 1.73
C THR A 85 18.60 26.84 0.57
N LEU A 86 18.47 27.34 -0.67
CA LEU A 86 18.74 26.56 -1.87
C LEU A 86 20.10 26.93 -2.48
N PRO A 87 20.82 25.98 -3.11
CA PRO A 87 22.07 26.28 -3.79
C PRO A 87 21.82 27.13 -5.05
N GLY A 88 22.27 28.38 -5.03
CA GLY A 88 22.27 29.31 -6.18
C GLY A 88 22.28 30.78 -5.75
N PRO A 89 22.74 31.70 -6.62
CA PRO A 89 22.77 33.13 -6.29
C PRO A 89 21.36 33.68 -6.10
N GLY A 90 21.09 34.32 -4.96
CA GLY A 90 19.79 34.92 -4.63
C GLY A 90 18.70 33.93 -4.19
N LEU A 91 19.08 32.72 -3.77
CA LEU A 91 18.16 31.69 -3.26
C LEU A 91 18.29 31.45 -1.75
N ASP A 92 18.60 32.52 -1.02
CA ASP A 92 18.64 32.52 0.43
C ASP A 92 17.24 32.82 0.98
N SER A 93 16.75 31.96 1.88
CA SER A 93 15.45 32.12 2.56
C SER A 93 14.23 32.16 1.63
N VAL A 94 14.06 31.12 0.82
CA VAL A 94 12.88 30.94 -0.05
C VAL A 94 11.88 29.98 0.55
N ASP A 95 10.59 30.23 0.30
CA ASP A 95 9.53 29.30 0.66
C ASP A 95 9.42 28.20 -0.39
N LEU A 96 9.29 26.97 0.08
CA LEU A 96 9.20 25.78 -0.73
C LEU A 96 7.86 25.08 -0.53
N ARG A 97 7.32 24.57 -1.64
CA ARG A 97 6.11 23.76 -1.68
C ARG A 97 6.43 22.43 -2.34
N SER A 98 6.27 21.36 -1.59
CA SER A 98 6.45 20.00 -2.08
C SER A 98 5.10 19.31 -2.31
N THR A 99 4.97 18.67 -3.46
CA THR A 99 3.82 17.84 -3.84
C THR A 99 4.31 16.49 -4.34
N LEU A 100 3.52 15.44 -4.16
CA LEU A 100 3.88 14.09 -4.57
C LEU A 100 2.66 13.42 -5.19
N GLY A 101 2.85 12.80 -6.35
CA GLY A 101 1.87 11.95 -7.01
C GLY A 101 2.53 10.69 -7.53
N TYR A 102 1.86 9.54 -7.42
CA TYR A 102 2.39 8.27 -7.89
C TYR A 102 1.30 7.29 -8.32
N VAL A 103 1.65 6.46 -9.29
CA VAL A 103 0.93 5.24 -9.65
C VAL A 103 1.48 4.12 -8.79
N SER A 104 0.66 3.12 -8.48
CA SER A 104 1.14 1.92 -7.81
C SER A 104 0.57 0.66 -8.42
N ALA A 105 1.36 -0.39 -8.43
CA ALA A 105 0.87 -1.76 -8.57
C ALA A 105 0.76 -2.39 -7.18
N THR A 106 -0.30 -3.13 -6.94
CA THR A 106 -0.52 -3.84 -5.68
C THR A 106 -0.97 -5.26 -5.94
N TYR A 107 -0.29 -6.18 -5.29
CA TYR A 107 -0.70 -7.57 -5.16
C TYR A 107 -1.06 -7.82 -3.70
N GLU A 108 -2.15 -8.51 -3.44
CA GLU A 108 -2.58 -8.82 -2.09
C GLU A 108 -3.13 -10.24 -2.02
N ARG A 109 -2.63 -11.00 -1.04
CA ARG A 109 -2.99 -12.41 -0.82
C ARG A 109 -3.86 -12.53 0.41
N ILE A 110 -5.08 -13.04 0.25
CA ILE A 110 -6.01 -13.36 1.33
C ILE A 110 -5.56 -14.68 1.97
N LEU A 111 -5.16 -14.61 3.24
CA LEU A 111 -4.70 -15.77 4.02
C LEU A 111 -5.85 -16.46 4.75
N LEU A 112 -6.80 -15.66 5.24
CA LEU A 112 -7.99 -16.13 5.94
C LEU A 112 -9.20 -15.43 5.35
N ASP A 113 -10.21 -16.22 4.98
CA ASP A 113 -11.50 -15.73 4.53
C ASP A 113 -12.59 -16.52 5.25
N THR A 114 -13.32 -15.83 6.12
CA THR A 114 -14.41 -16.39 6.92
C THR A 114 -15.61 -15.46 6.82
N ARG A 115 -16.79 -15.90 7.29
CA ARG A 115 -18.02 -15.08 7.26
C ARG A 115 -17.92 -13.71 7.95
N ARG A 116 -16.95 -13.54 8.87
CA ARG A 116 -16.80 -12.32 9.69
C ARG A 116 -15.45 -11.65 9.55
N TRP A 117 -14.43 -12.39 9.13
CA TRP A 117 -13.05 -11.93 9.10
C TRP A 117 -12.39 -12.29 7.80
N GLN A 118 -11.71 -11.29 7.22
CA GLN A 118 -10.79 -11.47 6.13
C GLN A 118 -9.43 -10.91 6.56
N LEU A 119 -8.39 -11.73 6.43
CA LEU A 119 -7.01 -11.33 6.68
C LEU A 119 -6.22 -11.48 5.40
N SER A 120 -5.49 -10.44 5.02
CA SER A 120 -4.68 -10.41 3.81
C SER A 120 -3.31 -9.80 4.07
N VAL A 121 -2.37 -10.11 3.17
CA VAL A 121 -1.03 -9.52 3.15
C VAL A 121 -0.85 -8.77 1.84
N PRO A 122 -0.72 -7.44 1.88
CA PRO A 122 -0.46 -6.64 0.69
C PRO A 122 1.04 -6.49 0.41
N ALA A 123 1.38 -6.45 -0.87
CA ALA A 123 2.67 -6.02 -1.40
C ALA A 123 2.40 -4.93 -2.45
N MET A 124 3.05 -3.78 -2.30
CA MET A 124 2.80 -2.60 -3.11
C MET A 124 4.12 -2.03 -3.61
N LEU A 125 4.14 -1.65 -4.89
CA LEU A 125 5.24 -0.94 -5.51
C LEU A 125 4.70 0.34 -6.15
N GLY A 126 5.35 1.46 -5.90
CA GLY A 126 4.99 2.77 -6.40
C GLY A 126 5.94 3.23 -7.50
N TYR A 127 5.46 4.09 -8.38
CA TYR A 127 6.31 4.91 -9.24
C TYR A 127 5.63 6.25 -9.46
N GLY A 128 6.36 7.33 -9.21
CA GLY A 128 5.81 8.67 -9.31
C GLY A 128 6.85 9.77 -9.28
N GLU A 129 6.37 10.97 -8.98
CA GLU A 129 7.15 12.19 -9.03
C GLU A 129 6.84 13.07 -7.83
N ALA A 130 7.89 13.50 -7.14
CA ALA A 130 7.83 14.60 -6.20
C ALA A 130 8.23 15.89 -6.92
N VAL A 131 7.37 16.91 -6.84
CA VAL A 131 7.63 18.23 -7.39
C VAL A 131 7.85 19.21 -6.25
N LEU A 132 9.05 19.79 -6.23
CA LEU A 132 9.41 20.89 -5.36
C LEU A 132 9.28 22.19 -6.15
N ALA A 133 8.39 23.07 -5.72
CA ALA A 133 8.22 24.42 -6.24
C ALA A 133 8.80 25.44 -5.25
N ARG A 134 9.40 26.50 -5.77
CA ARG A 134 9.83 27.67 -4.99
C ARG A 134 8.84 28.79 -5.19
N ASP A 135 8.64 29.60 -4.17
CA ASP A 135 7.94 30.87 -4.35
C ASP A 135 8.83 31.90 -5.06
N SER A 136 8.20 32.73 -5.88
CA SER A 136 8.83 33.81 -6.63
C SER A 136 7.81 34.92 -6.85
N ALA A 137 7.67 35.80 -5.86
CA ALA A 137 6.70 36.90 -5.84
C ALA A 137 5.25 36.42 -6.01
N ASP A 138 4.81 35.55 -5.09
CA ASP A 138 3.47 34.93 -5.05
C ASP A 138 3.16 33.97 -6.23
N VAL A 139 4.21 33.54 -6.96
CA VAL A 139 4.11 32.56 -8.04
C VAL A 139 4.97 31.35 -7.72
N TRP A 140 4.33 30.19 -7.57
CA TRP A 140 5.00 28.91 -7.37
C TRP A 140 5.61 28.40 -8.67
N LEU A 141 6.93 28.49 -8.79
CA LEU A 141 7.67 27.99 -9.94
C LEU A 141 8.28 26.62 -9.64
N PRO A 142 8.13 25.63 -10.54
CA PRO A 142 8.75 24.32 -10.35
C PRO A 142 10.27 24.49 -10.31
N TYR A 143 10.89 24.03 -9.22
CA TYR A 143 12.32 24.13 -8.98
C TYR A 143 13.01 22.79 -9.24
N ARG A 144 12.44 21.69 -8.72
CA ARG A 144 13.01 20.35 -8.89
C ARG A 144 11.92 19.29 -9.02
N ARG A 145 12.18 18.32 -9.88
CA ARG A 145 11.39 17.11 -10.06
C ARG A 145 12.24 15.91 -9.66
N THR A 146 11.74 15.08 -8.76
CA THR A 146 12.45 13.91 -8.25
C THR A 146 11.59 12.66 -8.48
N PRO A 147 12.08 11.66 -9.23
CA PRO A 147 11.34 10.40 -9.36
C PRO A 147 11.31 9.69 -8.00
N VAL A 148 10.17 9.06 -7.70
CA VAL A 148 9.95 8.28 -6.47
C VAL A 148 9.59 6.85 -6.87
N ILE A 149 10.23 5.87 -6.24
CA ILE A 149 10.03 4.42 -6.45
C ILE A 149 9.72 3.79 -5.09
#